data_AF-F0WCM0-F1
#
_entry.id   AF-F0WCM0-F1
#
_cell.length_a   1.000
_cell.length_b   1.000
_cell.length_c   1.000
_cell.angle_alpha   90.00
_cell.angle_beta   90.00
_cell.angle_gamma   90.00
#
_symmetry.space_group_name_H-M   'P 1'
#
loop_
_entity.id
_entity.type
_entity.pdbx_description
1 polymer ?
#
loop_
_entity_poly.entity_id
_entity_poly.type
_entity_poly.pdbx_seq_one_letter_code
_entity_poly.pdbx_strand_id
1 'polypeptide(L)'
;MTITRTDFPRSDTAEAFHTLSITDRYLVVQLTILGAPVYIHNVYVSVEPTERKAFLTSFQPDLLNKMRLISYAGILTQPCAPVWIVAVVPIDTSQLSCLEWLSNSGVLDAWRQDQPEERVFTGPQPRKNRLDYILLSESLFCSIYKDSTYVPLPHTGNHLDDILAFANPSQLQGRGYWKCPLSLFDYPVIKDAIKVEAAHILDTLRSSSHPGKD
;
A
#
# COMPACT_ATOMS: atom_id res chain seq x y z
N MET A 1 -0.24 -3.71 17.35
CA MET A 1 1.21 -3.61 17.61
C MET A 1 1.90 -3.82 16.27
N THR A 2 2.62 -2.83 15.75
CA THR A 2 3.39 -2.98 14.50
C THR A 2 4.77 -3.54 14.84
N ILE A 3 5.14 -4.68 14.26
CA ILE A 3 6.43 -5.32 14.49
C ILE A 3 7.25 -5.20 13.20
N THR A 4 8.35 -4.46 13.26
CA THR A 4 9.37 -4.51 12.22
C THR A 4 10.28 -5.70 12.50
N ARG A 5 10.45 -6.58 11.51
CA ARG A 5 11.39 -7.70 11.66
C ARG A 5 12.82 -7.18 11.66
N THR A 6 13.72 -7.89 12.35
CA THR A 6 15.14 -7.50 12.45
C THR A 6 15.86 -7.56 11.11
N ASP A 7 15.38 -8.38 10.17
CA ASP A 7 15.88 -8.48 8.80
C ASP A 7 15.36 -7.37 7.88
N PHE A 8 14.52 -6.46 8.40
CA PHE A 8 14.09 -5.28 7.65
C PHE A 8 15.29 -4.37 7.35
N PRO A 9 15.45 -3.89 6.10
CA PRO A 9 16.60 -3.09 5.72
C PRO A 9 16.76 -1.86 6.61
N ARG A 10 17.95 -1.75 7.21
CA ARG A 10 18.32 -0.65 8.11
C ARG A 10 17.37 -0.46 9.31
N SER A 11 16.83 -1.56 9.86
CA SER A 11 16.04 -1.54 11.10
C SER A 11 16.80 -0.90 12.28
N ASP A 12 18.14 -0.92 12.25
CA ASP A 12 19.04 -0.24 13.18
C ASP A 12 19.00 1.29 13.08
N THR A 13 18.48 1.85 11.98
CA THR A 13 18.29 3.30 11.80
C THR A 13 16.94 3.82 12.28
N ALA A 14 16.13 2.95 12.90
CA ALA A 14 14.79 3.31 13.35
C ALA A 14 14.84 4.28 14.53
N GLU A 15 14.29 5.49 14.35
CA GLU A 15 14.18 6.53 15.37
C GLU A 15 12.71 6.87 15.62
N ALA A 16 12.29 6.88 16.89
CA ALA A 16 10.93 7.22 17.28
C ALA A 16 10.76 8.73 17.49
N PHE A 17 9.78 9.33 16.81
CA PHE A 17 9.45 10.74 16.92
C PHE A 17 8.42 10.98 18.02
N HIS A 18 8.89 11.02 19.26
CA HIS A 18 8.04 11.16 20.44
C HIS A 18 7.23 12.47 20.47
N THR A 19 7.75 13.55 19.89
CA THR A 19 7.06 14.86 19.82
C THR A 19 5.80 14.83 18.95
N LEU A 20 5.74 13.91 17.98
CA LEU A 20 4.59 13.69 17.11
C LEU A 20 3.71 12.54 17.60
N SER A 21 4.15 11.79 18.60
CA SER A 21 3.48 10.57 19.06
C SER A 21 2.46 10.88 20.16
N ILE A 22 1.36 10.11 20.18
CA ILE A 22 0.33 10.15 21.22
C ILE A 22 0.37 8.81 21.95
N THR A 23 0.60 8.85 23.26
CA THR A 23 0.69 7.65 24.11
C THR A 23 -0.45 6.68 23.82
N ASP A 24 -0.10 5.42 23.61
CA ASP A 24 -1.00 4.28 23.33
C ASP A 24 -1.89 4.37 22.08
N ARG A 25 -1.76 5.43 21.27
CA ARG A 25 -2.65 5.69 20.12
C ARG A 25 -1.92 5.95 18.84
N TYR A 26 -0.77 6.60 18.90
CA TYR A 26 -0.06 7.03 17.70
C TYR A 26 1.44 7.06 17.94
N LEU A 27 2.18 6.35 17.10
CA LEU A 27 3.64 6.32 17.12
C LEU A 27 4.17 6.59 15.72
N VAL A 28 5.12 7.50 15.62
CA VAL A 28 5.87 7.73 14.38
C VAL A 28 7.28 7.20 14.55
N VAL A 29 7.70 6.36 13.61
CA VAL A 29 9.07 5.87 13.51
C VAL A 29 9.61 6.27 12.15
N GLN A 30 10.75 6.96 12.12
CA GLN A 30 11.49 7.16 10.89
C GLN A 30 12.53 6.06 10.75
N LEU A 31 12.71 5.57 9.54
CA LEU A 31 13.84 4.71 9.19
C LEU A 31 14.32 5.06 7.79
N THR A 32 15.46 4.52 7.39
CA THR A 32 16.01 4.78 6.05
C THR A 32 15.89 3.55 5.15
N ILE A 33 15.09 3.64 4.08
CA ILE A 33 15.03 2.60 3.04
C ILE A 33 15.76 3.12 1.80
N LEU A 34 16.78 2.38 1.34
CA LEU A 34 17.55 2.71 0.12
C LEU A 34 18.15 4.12 0.10
N GLY A 35 18.50 4.66 1.27
CA GLY A 35 19.03 6.02 1.40
C GLY A 35 17.96 7.12 1.42
N ALA A 36 16.67 6.78 1.32
CA ALA A 36 15.56 7.70 1.49
C ALA A 36 14.90 7.52 2.87
N PRO A 37 14.49 8.62 3.54
CA PRO A 37 13.73 8.52 4.78
C PRO A 37 12.32 8.00 4.49
N VAL A 38 11.88 7.03 5.30
CA VAL A 38 10.54 6.47 5.29
C VAL A 38 9.95 6.60 6.67
N TYR A 39 8.73 7.13 6.74
CA TYR A 39 8.02 7.31 8.00
C TYR A 39 6.95 6.23 8.15
N ILE A 40 7.04 5.48 9.25
CA ILE A 40 6.06 4.51 9.69
C ILE A 40 5.16 5.20 10.71
N HIS A 41 3.89 5.33 10.37
CA HIS A 41 2.83 5.83 11.22
C HIS A 41 2.05 4.63 11.75
N ASN A 42 2.21 4.30 13.03
CA ASN A 42 1.41 3.28 13.69
C ASN A 42 0.25 3.96 14.43
N VAL A 43 -0.97 3.73 13.95
CA VAL A 43 -2.20 4.38 14.40
C VAL A 43 -3.14 3.34 14.98
N TYR A 44 -3.44 3.48 16.28
CA TYR A 44 -4.44 2.69 16.98
C TYR A 44 -5.65 3.56 17.34
N VAL A 45 -6.69 3.49 16.51
CA VAL A 45 -7.84 4.38 16.61
C VAL A 45 -8.78 3.94 17.74
N SER A 46 -9.40 4.91 18.42
CA SER A 46 -10.40 4.61 19.44
C SER A 46 -11.63 3.90 18.84
N VAL A 47 -12.19 2.97 19.62
CA VAL A 47 -13.47 2.33 19.31
C VAL A 47 -14.64 3.30 19.51
N GLU A 48 -14.47 4.30 20.38
CA GLU A 48 -15.48 5.31 20.67
C GLU A 48 -15.58 6.33 19.53
N PRO A 49 -16.75 6.48 18.87
CA PRO A 49 -16.89 7.34 17.68
C PRO A 49 -16.51 8.80 17.92
N THR A 50 -16.82 9.34 19.11
CA THR A 50 -16.53 10.73 19.47
C THR A 50 -15.02 10.97 19.60
N GLU A 51 -14.31 10.07 20.29
CA GLU A 51 -12.86 10.13 20.43
C GLU A 51 -12.16 9.91 19.08
N ARG A 52 -12.66 8.94 18.29
CA ARG A 52 -12.16 8.68 16.94
C ARG A 52 -12.25 9.91 16.05
N LYS A 53 -13.40 10.60 16.06
CA LYS A 53 -13.59 11.83 15.28
C LYS A 53 -12.61 12.90 15.73
N ALA A 54 -12.52 13.17 17.04
CA ALA A 54 -11.62 14.17 17.58
C ALA A 54 -10.16 13.88 17.19
N PHE A 55 -9.73 12.62 17.31
CA PHE A 55 -8.40 12.17 16.90
C PHE A 55 -8.16 12.44 15.41
N LEU A 56 -9.02 11.95 14.52
CA LEU A 56 -8.86 12.10 13.07
C LEU A 56 -8.90 13.57 12.60
N THR A 57 -9.71 14.41 13.24
CA THR A 57 -9.76 15.86 12.93
C THR A 57 -8.51 16.60 13.41
N SER A 58 -7.96 16.22 14.57
CA SER A 58 -6.71 16.81 15.09
C SER A 58 -5.47 16.31 14.35
N PHE A 59 -5.58 15.15 13.71
CA PHE A 59 -4.46 14.43 13.13
C PHE A 59 -4.23 14.82 11.67
N GLN A 60 -3.22 15.67 11.44
CA GLN A 60 -2.69 15.93 10.11
C GLN A 60 -1.31 15.28 9.99
N PRO A 61 -1.22 14.04 9.45
CA PRO A 61 0.07 13.44 9.15
C PRO A 61 0.76 14.35 8.16
N ASP A 62 1.98 14.76 8.49
CA ASP A 62 2.76 15.70 7.70
C ASP A 62 2.72 15.30 6.21
N LEU A 63 1.98 16.08 5.42
CA LEU A 63 1.66 15.79 4.02
C LEU A 63 2.89 15.94 3.10
N LEU A 64 3.99 16.46 3.65
CA LEU A 64 5.21 16.79 2.93
C LEU A 64 6.07 15.56 2.58
N ASN A 65 5.87 14.43 3.27
CA ASN A 65 6.71 13.24 3.08
C ASN A 65 6.11 12.26 2.06
N LYS A 66 6.84 12.07 0.94
CA LYS A 66 6.41 11.21 -0.17
C LYS A 66 6.47 9.72 0.15
N MET A 67 7.36 9.28 1.04
CA MET A 67 7.60 7.87 1.37
C MET A 67 7.08 7.56 2.77
N ARG A 68 5.90 6.93 2.87
CA ARG A 68 5.27 6.61 4.15
C ARG A 68 4.54 5.28 4.13
N LEU A 69 4.52 4.65 5.31
CA LEU A 69 3.71 3.50 5.65
C LEU A 69 2.81 3.87 6.81
N ILE A 70 1.52 3.56 6.72
CA ILE A 70 0.57 3.77 7.81
C ILE A 70 0.00 2.40 8.19
N SER A 71 0.37 1.91 9.37
CA SER A 71 -0.33 0.80 10.01
C SER A 71 -1.52 1.39 10.74
N TYR A 72 -2.73 1.07 10.27
CA TYR A 72 -3.98 1.62 10.77
C TYR A 72 -4.84 0.49 11.33
N ALA A 73 -5.11 0.57 12.64
CA ALA A 73 -6.07 -0.30 13.31
C ALA A 73 -7.35 0.49 13.60
N GLY A 74 -8.38 0.27 12.79
CA GLY A 74 -9.69 0.91 12.87
C GLY A 74 -10.61 0.49 11.72
N ILE A 75 -11.85 0.95 11.74
CA ILE A 75 -12.81 0.64 10.66
C ILE A 75 -12.53 1.57 9.47
N LEU A 76 -12.12 1.02 8.32
CA LEU A 76 -12.18 1.73 7.04
C LEU A 76 -13.34 1.16 6.23
N THR A 77 -14.48 1.86 6.22
CA THR A 77 -15.54 1.58 5.24
C THR A 77 -15.11 2.17 3.90
N GLN A 78 -14.33 1.45 3.10
CA GLN A 78 -14.05 1.87 1.72
C GLN A 78 -15.39 1.96 0.94
N PRO A 79 -15.72 3.10 0.32
CA PRO A 79 -16.89 3.24 -0.54
C PRO A 79 -16.57 2.89 -2.01
N CYS A 80 -15.64 1.96 -2.28
CA CYS A 80 -15.27 1.61 -3.66
C CYS A 80 -15.92 0.35 -4.23
N ALA A 81 -16.71 -0.39 -3.45
CA ALA A 81 -17.58 -1.43 -4.01
C ALA A 81 -18.85 -1.61 -3.16
N PRO A 82 -20.06 -1.57 -3.75
CA PRO A 82 -21.34 -1.56 -3.03
C PRO A 82 -21.72 -2.89 -2.37
N VAL A 83 -20.82 -3.88 -2.25
CA VAL A 83 -21.21 -5.28 -2.02
C VAL A 83 -20.77 -5.86 -0.67
N TRP A 84 -20.02 -5.13 0.16
CA TRP A 84 -19.18 -5.82 1.15
C TRP A 84 -19.31 -5.32 2.59
N ILE A 85 -20.55 -5.12 3.08
CA ILE A 85 -20.85 -4.99 4.52
C ILE A 85 -21.91 -6.03 4.91
N VAL A 86 -21.57 -6.96 5.81
CA VAL A 86 -22.48 -8.02 6.30
C VAL A 86 -23.57 -7.47 7.23
N ALA A 87 -23.40 -6.27 7.75
CA ALA A 87 -24.41 -5.54 8.50
C ALA A 87 -24.29 -4.06 8.14
N VAL A 88 -25.37 -3.43 7.65
CA VAL A 88 -25.43 -1.99 7.42
C VAL A 88 -25.06 -1.28 8.72
N VAL A 89 -23.79 -0.91 8.88
CA VAL A 89 -23.36 -0.03 9.95
C VAL A 89 -23.77 1.36 9.47
N PRO A 90 -24.62 2.09 10.21
CA PRO A 90 -24.94 3.47 9.86
C PRO A 90 -23.63 4.24 9.67
N ILE A 91 -23.49 4.92 8.52
CA ILE A 91 -22.35 5.79 8.29
C ILE A 91 -22.41 6.88 9.35
N ASP A 92 -21.53 6.80 10.34
CA ASP A 92 -21.42 7.82 11.37
C ASP A 92 -20.48 8.95 10.90
N THR A 93 -20.54 10.11 11.54
CA THR A 93 -19.72 11.27 11.14
C THR A 93 -18.21 11.05 11.27
N SER A 94 -17.77 10.06 12.05
CA SER A 94 -16.35 9.72 12.19
C SER A 94 -15.84 8.86 11.04
N GLN A 95 -16.71 8.10 10.37
CA GLN A 95 -16.39 7.37 9.13
C GLN A 95 -16.11 8.34 7.98
N LEU A 96 -16.88 9.43 7.87
CA LEU A 96 -16.63 10.49 6.88
C LEU A 96 -15.27 11.17 7.10
N SER A 97 -14.94 11.51 8.35
CA SER A 97 -13.62 12.06 8.69
C SER A 97 -12.47 11.10 8.36
N CYS A 98 -12.72 9.79 8.46
CA CYS A 98 -11.73 8.78 8.10
C CYS A 98 -11.51 8.71 6.59
N LEU A 99 -12.57 8.78 5.79
CA LEU A 99 -12.48 8.81 4.33
C LEU A 99 -11.82 10.09 3.81
N GLU A 100 -12.17 11.23 4.41
CA GLU A 100 -11.52 12.50 4.11
C GLU A 100 -10.02 12.43 4.45
N TRP A 101 -9.67 11.87 5.61
CA TRP A 101 -8.28 11.67 6.01
C TRP A 101 -7.52 10.78 5.03
N LEU A 102 -8.08 9.64 4.61
CA LEU A 102 -7.49 8.75 3.60
C LEU A 102 -7.31 9.43 2.25
N SER A 103 -8.34 10.14 1.79
CA SER A 103 -8.31 10.87 0.52
C SER A 103 -7.20 11.92 0.52
N ASN A 104 -7.03 12.64 1.63
CA ASN A 104 -6.04 13.70 1.76
C ASN A 104 -4.62 13.15 1.96
N SER A 105 -4.48 11.92 2.47
CA SER A 105 -3.17 11.31 2.73
C SER A 105 -2.58 10.58 1.52
N GLY A 106 -3.26 10.46 0.38
CA GLY A 106 -2.66 9.93 -0.86
C GLY A 106 -1.98 8.56 -0.65
N VAL A 107 -2.57 7.74 0.22
CA VAL A 107 -2.11 6.40 0.54
C VAL A 107 -3.03 5.35 -0.08
N LEU A 108 -2.46 4.21 -0.42
CA LEU A 108 -3.12 3.08 -1.04
C LEU A 108 -3.17 1.92 -0.04
N ASP A 109 -4.27 1.19 -0.04
CA ASP A 109 -4.39 -0.08 0.67
C ASP A 109 -3.66 -1.17 -0.14
N ALA A 110 -2.49 -1.58 0.35
CA ALA A 110 -1.59 -2.49 -0.36
C ALA A 110 -2.23 -3.87 -0.60
N TRP A 111 -2.85 -4.46 0.43
CA TRP A 111 -3.52 -5.75 0.30
C TRP A 111 -4.67 -5.71 -0.70
N ARG A 112 -5.43 -4.61 -0.73
CA ARG A 112 -6.54 -4.44 -1.69
C ARG A 112 -6.07 -4.33 -3.14
N GLN A 113 -4.84 -3.87 -3.39
CA GLN A 113 -4.29 -3.86 -4.75
C GLN A 113 -4.11 -5.28 -5.29
N ASP A 114 -3.67 -6.22 -4.45
CA ASP A 114 -3.49 -7.62 -4.84
C ASP A 114 -4.82 -8.39 -4.85
N GLN A 115 -5.72 -8.07 -3.90
CA GLN A 115 -6.98 -8.77 -3.68
C GLN A 115 -8.19 -7.83 -3.79
N PRO A 116 -8.53 -7.33 -4.99
CA PRO A 116 -9.56 -6.31 -5.16
C PRO A 116 -10.95 -6.77 -4.72
N GLU A 117 -11.28 -8.05 -4.93
CA GLU A 117 -12.62 -8.60 -4.68
C GLU A 117 -12.71 -9.49 -3.44
N GLU A 118 -11.57 -9.85 -2.83
CA GLU A 118 -11.57 -10.81 -1.73
C GLU A 118 -12.10 -10.18 -0.43
N ARG A 119 -12.89 -10.96 0.30
CA ARG A 119 -13.33 -10.59 1.66
C ARG A 119 -12.34 -11.14 2.67
N VAL A 120 -11.77 -10.24 3.48
CA VAL A 120 -10.99 -10.60 4.66
C VAL A 120 -11.54 -9.89 5.89
N PHE A 121 -11.56 -10.60 7.02
CA PHE A 121 -12.00 -10.06 8.30
C PHE A 121 -10.86 -10.26 9.30
N THR A 122 -10.40 -9.18 9.91
CA THR A 122 -9.17 -9.16 10.72
C THR A 122 -9.46 -8.92 12.19
N GLY A 123 -10.66 -8.46 12.53
CA GLY A 123 -11.05 -8.19 13.91
C GLY A 123 -11.18 -9.43 14.81
N PRO A 124 -11.65 -9.24 16.06
CA PRO A 124 -11.81 -10.30 17.03
C PRO A 124 -12.86 -11.34 16.62
N GLN A 125 -12.69 -12.58 17.09
CA GLN A 125 -13.67 -13.66 16.89
C GLN A 125 -15.00 -13.37 17.62
N PRO A 126 -16.17 -13.60 16.99
CA PRO A 126 -16.37 -13.95 15.58
C PRO A 126 -16.12 -12.74 14.67
N ARG A 127 -15.29 -12.93 13.64
CA ARG A 127 -14.82 -11.82 12.80
C ARG A 127 -15.92 -11.31 11.87
N LYS A 128 -16.17 -10.00 11.91
CA LYS A 128 -17.22 -9.34 11.09
C LYS A 128 -16.69 -8.28 10.14
N ASN A 129 -15.58 -7.66 10.48
CA ASN A 129 -15.02 -6.50 9.78
C ASN A 129 -13.51 -6.69 9.55
N ARG A 130 -12.99 -6.05 8.50
CA ARG A 130 -11.57 -5.73 8.36
C ARG A 130 -11.28 -4.49 9.17
N LEU A 131 -10.33 -4.59 10.11
CA LEU A 131 -9.97 -3.54 11.05
C LEU A 131 -8.50 -3.16 10.98
N ASP A 132 -7.65 -4.00 10.39
CA ASP A 132 -6.20 -3.84 10.43
C ASP A 132 -5.72 -3.64 9.00
N TYR A 133 -5.03 -2.53 8.74
CA TYR A 133 -4.64 -2.12 7.40
C TYR A 133 -3.18 -1.65 7.41
N ILE A 134 -2.42 -2.03 6.38
CA ILE A 134 -1.16 -1.38 6.04
C ILE A 134 -1.35 -0.56 4.76
N LEU A 135 -1.28 0.76 4.90
CA LEU A 135 -1.43 1.71 3.81
C LEU A 135 -0.05 2.24 3.40
N LEU A 136 0.18 2.38 2.10
CA LEU A 136 1.44 2.84 1.54
C LEU A 136 1.23 4.10 0.71
N SER A 137 2.17 5.04 0.76
CA SER A 137 2.19 6.08 -0.27
C SER A 137 2.45 5.47 -1.65
N GLU A 138 1.88 6.07 -2.69
CA GLU A 138 2.04 5.62 -4.07
C GLU A 138 3.52 5.43 -4.44
N SER A 139 4.39 6.38 -4.06
CA SER A 139 5.81 6.29 -4.36
C SER A 139 6.52 5.11 -3.67
N LEU A 140 6.13 4.76 -2.45
CA LEU A 140 6.69 3.62 -1.72
C LEU A 140 6.15 2.30 -2.30
N PHE A 141 4.86 2.26 -2.62
CA PHE A 141 4.21 1.13 -3.28
C PHE A 141 4.92 0.79 -4.60
N CYS A 142 5.03 1.74 -5.52
CA CYS A 142 5.65 1.51 -6.83
C CYS A 142 7.14 1.16 -6.75
N SER A 143 7.85 1.57 -5.69
CA SER A 143 9.30 1.39 -5.60
C SER A 143 9.72 0.03 -5.03
N ILE A 144 9.03 -0.43 -3.98
CA ILE A 144 9.52 -1.56 -3.17
C ILE A 144 8.41 -2.53 -2.74
N TYR A 145 7.14 -2.33 -3.11
CA TYR A 145 6.10 -3.29 -2.79
C TYR A 145 6.36 -4.65 -3.44
N LYS A 146 6.05 -5.74 -2.74
CA LYS A 146 6.08 -7.09 -3.28
C LYS A 146 4.75 -7.81 -3.13
N ASP A 147 4.28 -7.95 -1.89
CA ASP A 147 3.06 -8.68 -1.55
C ASP A 147 2.56 -8.31 -0.15
N SER A 148 1.26 -8.50 0.09
CA SER A 148 0.60 -8.33 1.38
C SER A 148 -0.31 -9.52 1.68
N THR A 149 -0.30 -10.01 2.91
CA THR A 149 -1.13 -11.16 3.32
C THR A 149 -1.64 -11.04 4.74
N TYR A 150 -2.82 -11.60 5.02
CA TYR A 150 -3.31 -11.73 6.40
C TYR A 150 -3.09 -13.13 6.92
N VAL A 151 -2.51 -13.24 8.12
CA VAL A 151 -2.27 -14.54 8.75
C VAL A 151 -2.69 -14.53 10.23
N PRO A 152 -3.14 -15.68 10.78
CA PRO A 152 -3.29 -15.84 12.21
C PRO A 152 -1.91 -16.14 12.83
N LEU A 153 -1.35 -15.23 13.62
CA LEU A 153 -0.17 -15.54 14.43
C LEU A 153 -0.58 -15.93 15.85
N PRO A 154 0.11 -16.90 16.49
CA PRO A 154 -0.27 -17.41 17.79
C PRO A 154 -0.10 -16.42 18.95
N HIS A 155 0.49 -15.24 18.74
CA HIS A 155 0.92 -14.32 19.82
C HIS A 155 0.34 -12.89 19.68
N THR A 156 -0.46 -12.64 18.66
CA THR A 156 -0.91 -11.28 18.26
C THR A 156 -2.33 -10.97 18.70
N GLY A 157 -2.91 -11.83 19.55
CA GLY A 157 -4.21 -11.63 20.17
C GLY A 157 -5.35 -12.25 19.38
N ASN A 158 -6.50 -11.58 19.37
CA ASN A 158 -7.71 -12.05 18.71
C ASN A 158 -7.87 -11.52 17.26
N HIS A 159 -6.91 -10.75 16.76
CA HIS A 159 -6.89 -10.21 15.40
C HIS A 159 -6.11 -11.11 14.42
N LEU A 160 -6.26 -10.85 13.11
CA LEU A 160 -5.30 -11.30 12.09
C LEU A 160 -4.21 -10.26 11.92
N ASP A 161 -3.00 -10.69 11.60
CA ASP A 161 -1.88 -9.80 11.29
C ASP A 161 -1.82 -9.54 9.79
N ASP A 162 -1.73 -8.26 9.43
CA ASP A 162 -1.35 -7.84 8.08
C ASP A 162 0.18 -7.90 7.96
N ILE A 163 0.67 -8.77 7.09
CA ILE A 163 2.09 -8.90 6.77
C ILE A 163 2.31 -8.28 5.41
N LEU A 164 3.06 -7.18 5.41
CA LEU A 164 3.57 -6.53 4.22
C LEU A 164 5.02 -6.94 3.96
N ALA A 165 5.29 -7.41 2.75
CA ALA A 165 6.64 -7.73 2.30
C ALA A 165 7.11 -6.74 1.22
N PHE A 166 8.39 -6.38 1.34
CA PHE A 166 9.05 -5.47 0.41
C PHE A 166 10.01 -6.24 -0.49
N ALA A 167 10.02 -5.88 -1.77
CA ALA A 167 11.01 -6.32 -2.73
C ALA A 167 12.36 -5.72 -2.36
N ASN A 168 13.41 -6.53 -2.38
CA ASN A 168 14.77 -6.02 -2.26
C ASN A 168 15.22 -5.51 -3.63
N PRO A 169 15.48 -4.20 -3.83
CA PRO A 169 15.92 -3.70 -5.12
C PRO A 169 17.35 -4.14 -5.48
N SER A 170 18.14 -4.56 -4.49
CA SER A 170 19.47 -5.16 -4.73
C SER A 170 19.39 -6.61 -5.19
N GLN A 171 18.25 -7.29 -4.98
CA GLN A 171 17.88 -8.43 -5.82
C GLN A 171 17.45 -7.85 -7.17
N LEU A 172 18.42 -7.66 -8.06
CA LEU A 172 18.16 -7.55 -9.49
C LEU A 172 17.10 -8.59 -9.82
N GLN A 173 15.92 -8.17 -10.29
CA GLN A 173 15.06 -9.06 -11.07
C GLN A 173 15.94 -9.52 -12.22
N GLY A 174 16.52 -10.72 -12.08
CA GLY A 174 17.74 -11.08 -12.82
C GLY A 174 17.50 -10.92 -14.32
N ARG A 175 18.30 -10.09 -15.00
CA ARG A 175 18.24 -9.72 -16.45
C ARG A 175 16.99 -10.24 -17.19
N GLY A 176 15.82 -9.88 -16.69
CA GLY A 176 14.57 -10.29 -17.29
C GLY A 176 14.31 -9.27 -18.38
N TYR A 177 14.32 -9.72 -19.64
CA TYR A 177 13.75 -8.89 -20.69
C TYR A 177 12.33 -8.54 -20.29
N TRP A 178 11.95 -7.27 -20.41
CA TRP A 178 10.59 -6.83 -20.18
C TRP A 178 9.65 -7.73 -20.98
N LYS A 179 8.78 -8.47 -20.29
CA LYS A 179 7.77 -9.30 -20.93
C LYS A 179 6.54 -8.42 -21.11
N CYS A 180 6.22 -8.08 -22.35
CA CYS A 180 4.97 -7.40 -22.68
C CYS A 180 3.79 -8.22 -22.13
N PRO A 181 2.97 -7.70 -21.19
CA PRO A 181 1.77 -8.38 -20.76
C PRO A 181 0.85 -8.60 -21.97
N LEU A 182 0.41 -9.85 -22.19
CA LEU A 182 -0.41 -10.17 -23.36
C LEU A 182 -1.74 -9.42 -23.39
N SER A 183 -2.27 -9.04 -22.23
CA SER A 183 -3.48 -8.21 -22.08
C SER A 183 -3.36 -6.80 -22.68
N LEU A 184 -2.14 -6.27 -22.83
CA LEU A 184 -1.96 -4.99 -23.53
C LEU A 184 -2.35 -5.09 -25.02
N PHE A 185 -2.30 -6.30 -25.59
CA PHE A 185 -2.82 -6.57 -26.92
C PHE A 185 -4.35 -6.75 -26.94
N ASP A 186 -5.09 -6.48 -25.87
CA ASP A 186 -6.55 -6.35 -25.98
C ASP A 186 -6.94 -4.95 -26.45
N TYR A 187 -6.07 -3.96 -26.23
CA TYR A 187 -6.31 -2.56 -26.59
C TYR A 187 -5.91 -2.27 -28.05
N PRO A 188 -6.86 -1.86 -28.93
CA PRO A 188 -6.56 -1.59 -30.34
C PRO A 188 -5.49 -0.52 -30.54
N VAL A 189 -5.51 0.54 -29.73
CA VAL A 189 -4.54 1.64 -29.77
C VAL A 189 -3.10 1.17 -29.58
N ILE A 190 -2.89 0.16 -28.73
CA ILE A 190 -1.56 -0.41 -28.47
C ILE A 190 -1.10 -1.24 -29.67
N LYS A 191 -2.00 -2.05 -30.26
CA LYS A 191 -1.68 -2.82 -31.48
C LYS A 191 -1.27 -1.91 -32.62
N ASP A 192 -2.02 -0.83 -32.83
CA ASP A 192 -1.81 0.07 -33.95
C ASP A 192 -0.51 0.86 -33.78
N ALA A 193 -0.22 1.33 -32.57
CA ALA A 193 1.07 1.96 -32.25
C ALA A 193 2.26 1.02 -32.52
N ILE A 194 2.18 -0.24 -32.07
CA ILE A 194 3.23 -1.25 -32.30
C ILE A 194 3.42 -1.52 -33.79
N LYS A 195 2.33 -1.62 -34.57
CA LYS A 195 2.41 -1.84 -36.03
C LYS A 195 3.08 -0.67 -36.76
N VAL A 196 2.72 0.56 -36.40
CA VAL A 196 3.32 1.76 -37.00
C VAL A 196 4.82 1.81 -36.71
N GLU A 197 5.21 1.58 -35.47
CA GLU A 197 6.62 1.59 -35.08
C GLU A 197 7.41 0.45 -35.75
N ALA A 198 6.83 -0.75 -35.82
CA ALA A 198 7.44 -1.87 -36.51
C ALA A 198 7.65 -1.59 -38.02
N ALA A 199 6.71 -0.90 -38.67
CA ALA A 199 6.86 -0.48 -40.06
C ALA A 199 8.00 0.53 -40.23
N HIS A 200 8.11 1.52 -39.35
CA HIS A 200 9.20 2.49 -39.37
C HIS A 200 10.58 1.84 -39.15
N ILE A 201 10.69 0.91 -38.21
CA ILE A 201 11.92 0.15 -37.96
C ILE A 201 12.29 -0.68 -39.20
N LEU A 202 11.30 -1.35 -39.81
CA LEU A 202 11.53 -2.17 -41.00
C LEU A 202 12.03 -1.33 -42.19
N ASP A 203 11.46 -0.15 -42.42
CA ASP A 203 11.92 0.76 -43.49
C ASP A 203 13.33 1.31 -43.21
N THR A 204 13.65 1.57 -41.94
CA THR A 204 14.99 1.96 -41.51
C THR A 204 16.01 0.84 -41.73
N LEU A 205 15.65 -0.40 -41.41
CA LEU A 205 16.53 -1.56 -41.62
C LEU A 205 16.79 -1.83 -43.10
N ARG A 206 15.76 -1.73 -43.95
CA ARG A 206 15.85 -1.89 -45.40
C ARG A 206 16.75 -0.85 -46.08
N SER A 207 16.83 0.35 -45.51
CA SER A 207 17.68 1.44 -45.99
C SER A 207 19.05 1.47 -45.31
N SER A 208 19.31 0.59 -44.34
CA SER A 208 20.58 0.54 -43.62
C SER A 208 21.68 -0.15 -44.44
N SER A 209 22.91 0.35 -44.33
CA SER A 209 24.10 -0.21 -44.98
C SER A 209 24.62 -1.52 -44.34
N HIS A 210 24.00 -1.95 -43.24
CA HIS A 210 24.37 -3.14 -42.47
C HIS A 210 23.10 -3.91 -42.06
N PRO A 211 22.40 -4.57 -43.00
CA PRO A 211 21.07 -5.15 -42.76
C PRO A 211 21.04 -6.37 -41.81
N GLY A 212 22.13 -6.68 -41.10
CA GLY A 212 22.33 -7.95 -40.40
C GLY A 212 22.86 -9.01 -41.36
N LYS A 213 23.70 -9.93 -40.86
CA LYS A 213 24.18 -11.08 -41.65
C LYS A 213 23.05 -12.09 -41.79
N ASP A 214 22.92 -12.66 -43.00
CA ASP A 214 22.16 -13.88 -43.27
C ASP A 214 22.61 -15.05 -42.37
#